data_AF-K1ZPJ2-F1
#
_entry.id   AF-K1ZPJ2-F1
#
_cell.length_a   1.000
_cell.length_b   1.000
_cell.length_c   1.000
_cell.angle_alpha   90.00
_cell.angle_beta   90.00
_cell.angle_gamma   90.00
#
_symmetry.space_group_name_H-M   'P 1'
#
loop_
_entity.id
_entity.type
_entity.pdbx_description
1 polymer ?
#
loop_
_entity_poly.entity_id
_entity_poly.type
_entity_poly.pdbx_seq_one_letter_code
_entity_poly.pdbx_strand_id
1 'polypeptide(L)'
;MTLLYRIKRLVKANAHGFVDGLEEHQWIVNQAIRDMESELEKQTTFLSEQKQVRIALEQRVQNDDNELSQIEKDIDLALAEKRDDIAKHFIKKSLVGKKRAHTLSAELTSLKAEIGTLEKDLAQKQQAFDDICCQCESAKLSTNQDDVFDAAKVLVEKDLSLEHEVELEFLRRIKKDSK
;
A
#
# COMPACT_ATOMS: atom_id res chain seq x y z
N MET A 1 -10.26 10.46 -8.73
CA MET A 1 -10.70 10.50 -7.32
C MET A 1 -10.24 9.21 -6.67
N THR A 2 -9.06 9.22 -6.05
CA THR A 2 -8.35 8.02 -5.57
C THR A 2 -9.08 7.36 -4.40
N LEU A 3 -9.05 6.02 -4.32
CA LEU A 3 -9.66 5.23 -3.24
C LEU A 3 -9.27 5.76 -1.84
N LEU A 4 -7.99 6.15 -1.69
CA LEU A 4 -7.41 6.88 -0.56
C LEU A 4 -8.24 8.09 -0.09
N TYR A 5 -8.72 8.93 -1.01
CA TYR A 5 -9.54 10.08 -0.68
C TYR A 5 -10.93 9.69 -0.17
N ARG A 6 -11.50 8.59 -0.67
CA ARG A 6 -12.78 8.07 -0.17
C ARG A 6 -12.61 7.53 1.24
N ILE A 7 -11.57 6.75 1.51
CA ILE A 7 -11.29 6.20 2.83
C ILE A 7 -11.02 7.32 3.84
N LYS A 8 -10.13 8.27 3.51
CA LYS A 8 -9.81 9.42 4.38
C LYS A 8 -11.05 10.27 4.69
N ARG A 9 -11.95 10.44 3.72
CA ARG A 9 -13.23 11.16 3.93
C ARG A 9 -14.18 10.39 4.83
N LEU A 10 -14.27 9.06 4.68
CA LEU A 10 -15.11 8.21 5.52
C LEU A 10 -14.61 8.18 6.97
N VAL A 11 -13.31 8.06 7.17
CA VAL A 11 -12.68 8.09 8.51
C VAL A 11 -12.87 9.46 9.17
N LYS A 12 -12.64 10.55 8.44
CA LYS A 12 -12.85 11.92 8.95
C LYS A 12 -14.31 12.23 9.26
N ALA A 13 -15.26 11.65 8.51
CA ALA A 13 -16.68 11.78 8.80
C ALA A 13 -17.07 11.01 10.08
N ASN A 14 -16.49 9.82 10.32
CA ASN A 14 -16.73 9.03 11.53
C ASN A 14 -16.21 9.69 12.82
N ALA A 15 -15.18 10.55 12.75
CA ALA A 15 -14.65 11.27 13.91
C ALA A 15 -15.62 12.33 14.49
N HIS A 16 -16.65 12.73 13.73
CA HIS A 16 -17.68 13.67 14.17
C HIS A 16 -19.08 13.06 13.97
N GLY A 17 -19.47 12.19 14.91
CA GLY A 17 -20.81 11.74 15.31
C GLY A 17 -22.02 11.81 14.36
N PHE A 18 -22.79 10.71 14.26
CA PHE A 18 -24.23 10.64 14.55
C PHE A 18 -24.71 9.17 14.55
N VAL A 19 -25.77 8.87 15.33
CA VAL A 19 -25.99 7.60 16.05
C VAL A 19 -26.78 6.48 15.32
N ASP A 20 -27.37 6.66 14.14
CA ASP A 20 -28.42 5.71 13.68
C ASP A 20 -28.09 4.79 12.46
N GLY A 21 -26.82 4.63 12.05
CA GLY A 21 -26.45 3.87 10.83
C GLY A 21 -25.21 2.96 10.92
N LEU A 22 -24.86 2.51 12.13
CA LEU A 22 -23.52 2.03 12.51
C LEU A 22 -23.01 0.76 11.80
N GLU A 23 -23.86 -0.21 11.45
CA GLU A 23 -23.38 -1.48 10.84
C GLU A 23 -22.95 -1.33 9.38
N GLU A 24 -23.71 -0.58 8.56
CA GLU A 24 -23.39 -0.38 7.13
C GLU A 24 -22.10 0.42 6.92
N HIS A 25 -21.78 1.37 7.80
CA HIS A 25 -20.63 2.26 7.61
C HIS A 25 -19.28 1.62 7.97
N GLN A 26 -19.24 0.77 9.00
CA GLN A 26 -18.04 -0.02 9.29
C GLN A 26 -17.73 -1.01 8.17
N TRP A 27 -18.76 -1.60 7.57
CA TRP A 27 -18.62 -2.47 6.41
C TRP A 27 -18.01 -1.74 5.21
N ILE A 28 -18.45 -0.51 4.91
CA ILE A 28 -17.90 0.29 3.79
C ILE A 28 -16.40 0.60 4.02
N VAL A 29 -16.00 0.95 5.24
CA VAL A 29 -14.59 1.23 5.57
C VAL A 29 -13.75 -0.03 5.43
N ASN A 30 -14.20 -1.16 6.00
CA ASN A 30 -13.50 -2.44 5.90
C ASN A 30 -13.39 -2.92 4.45
N GLN A 31 -14.44 -2.71 3.64
CA GLN A 31 -14.41 -3.03 2.22
C GLN A 31 -13.38 -2.18 1.48
N ALA A 32 -13.33 -0.88 1.76
CA ALA A 32 -12.38 0.01 1.11
C ALA A 32 -10.92 -0.28 1.52
N ILE A 33 -10.69 -0.74 2.75
CA ILE A 33 -9.38 -1.25 3.22
C ILE A 33 -8.99 -2.50 2.41
N ARG A 34 -9.88 -3.49 2.31
CA ARG A 34 -9.63 -4.72 1.53
C ARG A 34 -9.36 -4.45 0.05
N ASP A 35 -10.12 -3.53 -0.55
CA ASP A 35 -9.92 -3.13 -1.93
C ASP A 35 -8.53 -2.49 -2.13
N MET A 36 -8.05 -1.71 -1.14
CA MET A 36 -6.71 -1.11 -1.16
C MET A 36 -5.61 -2.17 -0.98
N GLU A 37 -5.79 -3.12 -0.06
CA GLU A 37 -4.86 -4.25 0.13
C GLU A 37 -4.72 -5.06 -1.16
N SER A 38 -5.83 -5.38 -1.83
CA SER A 38 -5.81 -6.11 -3.10
C SER A 38 -5.10 -5.32 -4.21
N GLU A 39 -5.28 -4.00 -4.25
CA GLU A 39 -4.60 -3.14 -5.22
C GLU A 39 -3.09 -3.05 -4.95
N LEU A 40 -2.69 -2.99 -3.68
CA LEU A 40 -1.27 -3.05 -3.28
C LEU A 40 -0.66 -4.41 -3.67
N GLU A 41 -1.35 -5.52 -3.43
CA GLU A 41 -0.88 -6.86 -3.78
C GLU A 41 -0.70 -7.05 -5.31
N LYS A 42 -1.63 -6.50 -6.10
CA LYS A 42 -1.48 -6.50 -7.57
C LYS A 42 -0.25 -5.69 -8.00
N GLN A 43 -0.04 -4.53 -7.41
CA GLN A 43 1.10 -3.67 -7.72
C GLN A 43 2.43 -4.28 -7.28
N THR A 44 2.50 -4.95 -6.13
CA THR A 44 3.71 -5.66 -5.68
C THR A 44 4.01 -6.85 -6.58
N THR A 45 2.99 -7.60 -7.01
CA THR A 45 3.14 -8.71 -7.95
C THR A 45 3.67 -8.24 -9.30
N PHE A 46 3.05 -7.20 -9.87
CA PHE A 46 3.50 -6.58 -11.12
C PHE A 46 4.95 -6.08 -11.02
N LEU A 47 5.32 -5.45 -9.90
CA LEU A 47 6.67 -4.98 -9.65
C LEU A 47 7.69 -6.14 -9.57
N SER A 48 7.29 -7.28 -8.99
CA SER A 48 8.10 -8.50 -8.97
C SER A 48 8.33 -9.04 -10.38
N GLU A 49 7.29 -9.09 -11.22
CA GLU A 49 7.40 -9.51 -12.62
C GLU A 49 8.37 -8.61 -13.40
N GLN A 50 8.25 -7.28 -13.26
CA GLN A 50 9.16 -6.33 -13.91
C GLN A 50 10.61 -6.51 -13.45
N LYS A 51 10.84 -6.81 -12.17
CA LYS A 51 12.18 -7.14 -11.65
C LYS A 51 12.75 -8.41 -12.30
N GLN A 52 11.93 -9.44 -12.52
CA GLN A 52 12.36 -10.65 -13.23
C GLN A 52 12.73 -10.36 -14.69
N VAL A 53 11.92 -9.55 -15.38
CA VAL A 53 12.22 -9.09 -16.75
C VAL A 53 13.55 -8.33 -16.78
N ARG A 54 13.79 -7.44 -15.81
CA ARG A 54 15.06 -6.72 -15.67
C ARG A 54 16.24 -7.66 -15.52
N ILE A 55 16.15 -8.67 -14.64
CA ILE A 55 17.23 -9.64 -14.42
C ILE A 55 17.53 -10.42 -15.71
N ALA A 56 16.49 -10.86 -16.43
CA ALA A 56 16.67 -11.55 -17.70
C ALA A 56 17.36 -10.66 -18.76
N LEU A 57 16.98 -9.37 -18.81
CA LEU A 57 17.59 -8.41 -19.73
C LEU A 57 19.05 -8.10 -19.34
N GLU A 58 19.35 -7.96 -18.05
CA GLU A 58 20.71 -7.82 -17.51
C GLU A 58 21.61 -8.98 -17.94
N GLN A 59 21.11 -10.21 -17.80
CA GLN A 59 21.84 -11.40 -18.22
C GLN A 59 22.11 -11.39 -19.74
N ARG A 60 21.14 -10.94 -20.53
CA ARG A 60 21.28 -10.86 -21.99
C ARG A 60 22.32 -9.83 -22.41
N VAL A 61 22.32 -8.65 -21.79
CA VAL A 61 23.35 -7.62 -22.04
C VAL A 61 24.74 -8.16 -21.69
N GLN A 62 24.87 -8.83 -20.55
CA GLN A 62 26.15 -9.44 -20.15
C GLN A 62 26.64 -10.49 -21.14
N ASN A 63 25.73 -11.30 -21.68
CA ASN A 63 26.07 -12.29 -22.70
C ASN A 63 26.52 -11.62 -24.02
N ASP A 64 25.80 -10.57 -24.46
CA ASP A 64 26.16 -9.79 -25.66
C ASP A 64 27.54 -9.13 -25.51
N ASP A 65 27.87 -8.60 -24.32
CA ASP A 65 29.18 -8.01 -24.02
C ASP A 65 30.30 -9.07 -24.06
N ASN A 66 30.04 -10.26 -23.52
CA ASN A 66 30.98 -11.37 -23.59
C ASN A 66 31.22 -11.83 -25.03
N GLU A 67 30.16 -11.95 -25.84
CA GLU A 67 30.26 -12.29 -27.25
C GLU A 67 31.06 -11.23 -28.03
N LEU A 68 30.79 -9.95 -27.78
CA LEU A 68 31.54 -8.85 -28.39
C LEU A 68 33.02 -8.90 -28.01
N SER A 69 33.35 -9.19 -26.75
CA SER A 69 34.74 -9.36 -26.31
C SER A 69 35.46 -10.48 -27.04
N GLN A 70 34.78 -11.60 -27.32
CA GLN A 70 35.37 -12.68 -28.12
C GLN A 70 35.56 -12.27 -29.59
N ILE A 71 34.57 -11.58 -30.17
CA ILE A 71 34.68 -11.08 -31.55
C ILE A 71 35.85 -10.10 -31.69
N GLU A 72 36.11 -9.24 -30.72
CA GLU A 72 37.28 -8.34 -30.74
C GLU A 72 38.60 -9.14 -30.76
N LYS A 73 38.71 -10.21 -29.98
CA LYS A 73 39.89 -11.10 -30.03
C LYS A 73 40.05 -11.79 -31.39
N ASP A 74 38.94 -12.22 -31.98
CA ASP A 74 38.93 -12.83 -33.32
C ASP A 74 39.36 -11.82 -34.40
N ILE A 75 38.99 -10.54 -34.25
CA ILE A 75 39.45 -9.45 -35.12
C ILE A 75 40.97 -9.30 -34.99
N ASP A 76 41.48 -9.20 -33.77
CA ASP A 76 42.92 -9.03 -33.51
C ASP A 76 43.74 -10.19 -34.11
N LEU A 77 43.26 -11.43 -33.94
CA LEU A 77 43.90 -12.61 -34.51
C LEU A 77 43.87 -12.58 -36.05
N ALA A 78 42.73 -12.27 -36.66
CA ALA A 78 42.60 -12.20 -38.11
C ALA A 78 43.50 -11.12 -38.72
N LEU A 79 43.64 -9.97 -38.06
CA LEU A 79 44.55 -8.91 -38.46
C LEU A 79 46.03 -9.33 -38.31
N ALA A 80 46.39 -9.99 -37.21
CA ALA A 80 47.74 -10.51 -37.01
C ALA A 80 48.15 -11.53 -38.10
N GLU A 81 47.21 -12.36 -38.54
CA GLU A 81 47.41 -13.32 -39.63
C GLU A 81 47.25 -12.71 -41.04
N LYS A 82 47.02 -11.40 -41.16
CA LYS A 82 46.78 -10.68 -42.43
C LYS A 82 45.64 -11.27 -43.26
N ARG A 83 44.60 -11.81 -42.60
CA ARG A 83 43.40 -12.34 -43.24
C ARG A 83 42.31 -11.27 -43.31
N ASP A 84 42.50 -10.29 -44.19
CA ASP A 84 41.68 -9.09 -44.27
C ASP A 84 40.18 -9.36 -44.48
N ASP A 85 39.82 -10.37 -45.28
CA ASP A 85 38.41 -10.69 -45.55
C ASP A 85 37.70 -11.24 -44.31
N ILE A 86 38.43 -12.02 -43.49
CA ILE A 86 37.94 -12.56 -42.21
C ILE A 86 37.86 -11.45 -41.17
N ALA A 87 38.86 -10.56 -41.11
CA ALA A 87 38.84 -9.40 -40.22
C ALA A 87 37.64 -8.49 -40.54
N LYS A 88 37.40 -8.17 -41.82
CA LYS A 88 36.23 -7.37 -42.25
C LYS A 88 34.90 -8.03 -41.87
N HIS A 89 34.80 -9.35 -41.97
CA HIS A 89 33.62 -10.09 -41.54
C HIS A 89 33.36 -9.93 -40.03
N PHE A 90 34.38 -10.15 -39.19
CA PHE A 90 34.24 -10.00 -37.75
C PHE A 90 34.00 -8.54 -37.33
N ILE A 91 34.64 -7.57 -37.97
CA ILE A 91 34.35 -6.13 -37.75
C ILE A 91 32.88 -5.81 -38.04
N LYS A 92 32.34 -6.30 -39.16
CA LYS A 92 30.92 -6.13 -39.48
C LYS A 92 30.03 -6.74 -38.40
N LYS A 93 30.36 -7.94 -37.92
CA LYS A 93 29.64 -8.62 -36.83
C LYS A 93 29.71 -7.81 -35.53
N SER A 94 30.89 -7.30 -35.16
CA SER A 94 31.11 -6.44 -33.98
C SER A 94 30.27 -5.16 -34.06
N LEU A 95 30.26 -4.46 -35.20
CA LEU A 95 29.46 -3.25 -35.36
C LEU A 95 27.95 -3.49 -35.21
N VAL A 96 27.44 -4.58 -35.78
CA VAL A 96 26.02 -4.97 -35.61
C VAL A 96 25.73 -5.33 -34.16
N GLY A 97 26.61 -6.12 -33.53
CA GLY A 97 26.48 -6.50 -32.12
C GLY A 97 26.51 -5.29 -31.18
N LYS A 98 27.44 -4.35 -31.37
CA LYS A 98 27.55 -3.11 -30.58
C LYS A 98 26.29 -2.25 -30.68
N LYS A 99 25.69 -2.13 -31.87
CA LYS A 99 24.40 -1.44 -32.04
C LYS A 99 23.29 -2.12 -31.25
N ARG A 100 23.20 -3.45 -31.31
CA ARG A 100 22.21 -4.24 -30.55
C ARG A 100 22.41 -4.07 -29.05
N ALA A 101 23.64 -4.23 -28.57
CA ALA A 101 23.99 -4.08 -27.15
C ALA A 101 23.66 -2.67 -26.64
N HIS A 102 23.92 -1.63 -27.43
CA HIS A 102 23.54 -0.26 -27.09
C HIS A 102 22.01 -0.09 -26.97
N THR A 103 21.22 -0.67 -27.87
CA THR A 103 19.76 -0.61 -27.77
C THR A 103 19.26 -1.33 -26.52
N LEU A 104 19.77 -2.54 -26.25
CA LEU A 104 19.38 -3.32 -25.07
C LEU A 104 19.81 -2.65 -23.77
N SER A 105 20.98 -2.00 -23.73
CA SER A 105 21.42 -1.26 -22.56
C SER A 105 20.55 -0.03 -22.30
N ALA A 106 20.12 0.68 -23.36
CA ALA A 106 19.18 1.77 -23.24
C ALA A 106 17.81 1.29 -22.69
N GLU A 107 17.25 0.21 -23.22
CA GLU A 107 16.02 -0.41 -22.73
C GLU A 107 16.14 -0.84 -21.25
N LEU A 108 17.30 -1.39 -20.87
CA LEU A 108 17.58 -1.77 -19.49
C LEU A 108 17.64 -0.55 -18.56
N THR A 109 18.22 0.57 -19.02
CA THR A 109 18.23 1.80 -18.23
C THR A 109 16.84 2.40 -18.06
N SER A 110 16.00 2.38 -19.09
CA SER A 110 14.61 2.84 -18.97
C SER A 110 13.80 1.95 -18.03
N LEU A 111 13.92 0.63 -18.17
CA LEU A 111 13.24 -0.33 -17.30
C LEU A 111 13.66 -0.17 -15.83
N LYS A 112 14.95 0.08 -15.56
CA LYS A 112 15.44 0.38 -14.20
C LYS A 112 14.82 1.65 -13.64
N ALA A 113 14.71 2.70 -14.44
CA ALA A 113 14.08 3.94 -14.03
C ALA A 113 12.58 3.73 -13.73
N GLU A 114 11.86 3.01 -14.60
CA GLU A 114 10.45 2.66 -14.41
C GLU A 114 10.22 1.86 -13.12
N ILE A 115 11.01 0.80 -12.89
CA ILE A 115 10.94 0.03 -11.64
C ILE A 115 11.18 0.96 -10.43
N GLY A 116 12.20 1.83 -10.49
CA GLY A 116 12.49 2.77 -9.42
C GLY A 116 11.35 3.77 -9.15
N THR A 117 10.60 4.18 -10.19
CA THR A 117 9.39 5.01 -10.01
C THR A 117 8.26 4.20 -9.38
N LEU A 118 8.02 2.97 -9.85
CA LEU A 118 6.98 2.09 -9.30
C LEU A 118 7.25 1.75 -7.83
N GLU A 119 8.51 1.50 -7.45
CA GLU A 119 8.90 1.25 -6.06
C GLU A 119 8.59 2.44 -5.15
N LYS A 120 8.89 3.67 -5.61
CA LYS A 120 8.57 4.89 -4.86
C LYS A 120 7.07 5.10 -4.72
N ASP A 121 6.32 4.92 -5.80
CA ASP A 121 4.87 5.08 -5.79
C ASP A 121 4.19 4.04 -4.88
N LEU A 122 4.67 2.79 -4.90
CA LEU A 122 4.17 1.73 -4.04
C LEU A 122 4.47 2.05 -2.57
N ALA A 123 5.70 2.45 -2.25
CA ALA A 123 6.08 2.85 -0.89
C ALA A 123 5.21 4.00 -0.37
N GLN A 124 4.93 5.02 -1.21
CA GLN A 124 4.03 6.11 -0.84
C GLN A 124 2.59 5.65 -0.59
N LYS A 125 2.06 4.77 -1.45
CA LYS A 125 0.71 4.22 -1.28
C LYS A 125 0.60 3.35 -0.03
N GLN A 126 1.65 2.59 0.28
CA GLN A 126 1.69 1.72 1.45
C GLN A 126 1.78 2.53 2.73
N GLN A 127 2.64 3.55 2.78
CA GLN A 127 2.68 4.49 3.90
C GLN A 127 1.32 5.19 4.11
N ALA A 128 0.69 5.67 3.03
CA ALA A 128 -0.62 6.31 3.13
C ALA A 128 -1.73 5.35 3.58
N PHE A 129 -1.60 4.06 3.28
CA PHE A 129 -2.49 3.01 3.75
C PHE A 129 -2.28 2.74 5.25
N ASP A 130 -1.03 2.58 5.69
CA ASP A 130 -0.70 2.38 7.10
C ASP A 130 -1.18 3.55 7.97
N ASP A 131 -1.00 4.80 7.51
CA ASP A 131 -1.51 6.00 8.18
C ASP A 131 -3.04 5.96 8.36
N ILE A 132 -3.76 5.47 7.35
CA ILE A 132 -5.21 5.32 7.38
C ILE A 132 -5.62 4.21 8.36
N CYS A 133 -4.91 3.08 8.37
CA CYS A 133 -5.16 2.00 9.31
C CYS A 133 -4.97 2.46 10.76
N CYS A 134 -3.88 3.17 11.06
CA CYS A 134 -3.64 3.76 12.37
C CYS A 134 -4.73 4.78 12.77
N GLN A 135 -5.20 5.61 11.84
CA GLN A 135 -6.31 6.53 12.07
C GLN A 135 -7.62 5.78 12.38
N CYS A 136 -7.92 4.72 11.64
CA CYS A 136 -9.09 3.87 11.91
C CYS A 136 -9.03 3.21 13.30
N GLU A 137 -7.86 2.69 13.71
CA GLU A 137 -7.68 2.06 15.02
C GLU A 137 -7.83 3.05 16.17
N SER A 138 -7.22 4.24 16.06
CA SER A 138 -7.34 5.29 17.07
C SER A 138 -8.77 5.82 17.22
N ALA A 139 -9.52 5.91 16.11
CA ALA A 139 -10.92 6.30 16.13
C ALA A 139 -11.78 5.25 16.87
N LYS A 140 -11.58 3.96 16.60
CA LYS A 140 -12.26 2.85 17.31
C LYS A 140 -11.97 2.86 18.82
N LEU A 141 -10.72 3.12 19.22
CA LEU A 141 -10.34 3.22 20.64
C LEU A 141 -11.01 4.39 21.36
N SER A 142 -11.17 5.53 20.68
CA SER A 142 -11.84 6.71 21.24
C SER A 142 -13.35 6.49 21.41
N THR A 143 -14.00 5.80 20.45
CA THR A 143 -15.43 5.47 20.55
C THR A 143 -15.74 4.49 21.69
N ASN A 144 -14.82 3.56 22.01
CA ASN A 144 -14.97 2.65 23.16
C ASN A 144 -14.80 3.33 24.53
N GLN A 145 -14.15 4.51 24.60
CA GLN A 145 -14.06 5.29 25.85
C GLN A 145 -15.29 6.20 26.03
N ASP A 146 -15.92 6.61 24.93
CA ASP A 146 -17.17 7.37 24.91
C ASP A 146 -18.39 6.45 24.78
N ASP A 147 -18.41 5.32 25.51
CA ASP A 147 -19.62 4.52 25.62
C ASP A 147 -20.66 5.35 26.39
N VAL A 148 -21.52 6.02 25.63
CA VAL A 148 -22.71 6.77 26.12
C VAL A 148 -23.58 5.88 27.03
N PHE A 149 -23.48 4.55 26.87
CA PHE A 149 -24.12 3.56 27.74
C PHE A 149 -23.52 3.46 29.15
N ASP A 150 -22.23 3.77 29.36
CA ASP A 150 -21.63 3.77 30.71
C ASP A 150 -22.06 5.03 31.50
N ALA A 151 -22.21 6.17 30.81
CA ALA A 151 -22.84 7.36 31.39
C ALA A 151 -24.34 7.15 31.70
N ALA A 152 -25.06 6.40 30.84
CA ALA A 152 -26.44 6.02 31.08
C ALA A 152 -26.56 5.02 32.25
N LYS A 153 -25.60 4.12 32.44
CA LYS A 153 -25.57 3.17 33.55
C LYS A 153 -25.47 3.88 34.92
N VAL A 154 -24.67 4.94 35.00
CA VAL A 154 -24.56 5.81 36.18
C VAL A 154 -25.87 6.58 36.47
N LEU A 155 -26.63 6.95 35.43
CA LEU A 155 -27.94 7.60 35.58
C LEU A 155 -29.05 6.61 35.98
N VAL A 156 -29.05 5.41 35.41
CA VAL A 156 -30.04 4.35 35.69
C VAL A 156 -29.88 3.82 37.12
N GLU A 157 -28.65 3.66 37.63
CA GLU A 157 -28.44 3.30 39.04
C GLU A 157 -28.93 4.39 40.02
N LYS A 158 -28.95 5.65 39.58
CA LYS A 158 -29.39 6.79 40.41
C LYS A 158 -30.92 6.90 40.48
N ASP A 159 -31.62 6.57 39.41
CA ASP A 159 -33.10 6.58 39.37
C ASP A 159 -33.71 5.41 40.17
N LEU A 160 -33.09 4.22 40.16
CA LEU A 160 -33.53 3.08 40.99
C LEU A 160 -33.35 3.31 42.50
N SER A 161 -32.45 4.22 42.90
CA SER A 161 -32.28 4.61 44.31
C SER A 161 -33.35 5.60 44.78
N LEU A 162 -34.00 6.34 43.87
CA LEU A 162 -34.99 7.36 44.20
C LEU A 162 -36.36 6.78 44.54
N GLU A 163 -36.76 5.65 43.96
CA GLU A 163 -38.05 5.01 44.28
C GLU A 163 -38.14 4.61 45.76
N HIS A 164 -37.06 4.06 46.32
CA HIS A 164 -37.02 3.69 47.73
C HIS A 164 -37.06 4.92 48.67
N GLU A 165 -36.41 6.03 48.28
CA GLU A 165 -36.45 7.28 49.05
C GLU A 165 -37.80 8.00 48.95
N VAL A 166 -38.47 7.94 47.80
CA VAL A 166 -39.82 8.49 47.58
C VAL A 166 -40.86 7.71 48.39
N GLU A 167 -40.79 6.38 48.40
CA GLU A 167 -41.68 5.51 49.19
C GLU A 167 -41.52 5.76 50.71
N LEU A 168 -40.27 5.95 51.16
CA LEU A 168 -39.97 6.27 52.57
C LEU A 168 -40.47 7.66 52.99
N GLU A 169 -40.32 8.68 52.14
CA GLU A 169 -40.89 10.02 52.40
C GLU A 169 -42.42 10.03 52.35
N PHE A 170 -43.03 9.25 51.47
CA PHE A 170 -44.49 9.07 51.44
C PHE A 170 -45.02 8.47 52.74
N LEU A 171 -44.40 7.40 53.24
CA LEU A 171 -44.78 6.78 54.52
C LEU A 171 -44.55 7.71 55.72
N ARG A 172 -43.50 8.53 55.71
CA ARG A 172 -43.25 9.54 56.76
C ARG A 172 -44.34 10.61 56.81
N ARG A 173 -44.84 11.06 55.66
CA ARG A 173 -45.92 12.07 55.59
C ARG A 173 -47.26 11.52 56.05
N ILE A 174 -47.62 10.30 55.64
CA ILE A 174 -48.84 9.63 56.13
C ILE A 174 -48.83 9.46 57.66
N LYS A 175 -47.67 9.12 58.25
CA LYS A 175 -47.56 8.97 59.70
C LYS A 175 -47.62 10.29 60.47
N LYS A 176 -47.31 11.41 59.82
CA LYS A 176 -47.33 12.75 60.42
C LYS A 176 -48.72 13.36 60.45
N ASP A 177 -49.58 12.97 59.51
CA ASP A 177 -50.98 13.42 59.42
C ASP A 177 -51.95 12.57 60.28
N SER A 178 -51.45 11.56 60.99
CA SER A 178 -52.23 10.65 61.85
C SER A 178 -52.01 10.89 63.35
N LYS A 179 -51.67 12.14 63.75
CA LYS A 179 -51.59 12.57 65.15
C LYS A 179 -52.34 13.86 65.39
#